data_AF-A0A4S5BJS1-F1
#
_entry.id   AF-A0A4S5BJS1-F1
#
_cell.length_a   1.000
_cell.length_b   1.000
_cell.length_c   1.000
_cell.angle_alpha   90.00
_cell.angle_beta   90.00
_cell.angle_gamma   90.00
#
_symmetry.space_group_name_H-M   'P 1'
#
loop_
_entity.id
_entity.type
_entity.pdbx_description
1 polymer ?
#
loop_
_entity_poly.entity_id
_entity_poly.type
_entity_poly.pdbx_seq_one_letter_code
_entity_poly.pdbx_strand_id
1 'polypeptide(L)'
;MRTKTPSRRSTSLSAMSPPEHFMNQSQSANPPHLTTGAAKHQGKPLRKTSWAPLRMNTMAQIATSTLPAVLAISGSDSSGGAGMQADLKTMLACGVFGMSAITALTAQNTTGVRSIQDTKPDILADQINMVFEDIPPVAVKIGMVSVTDIIDVIAERLTFHHATNIVLDPVMVATSGAKLISDDAIAALTGKLFPMATVVTPNIPEAEVLTDTLIRDQEDMEAAAHRIVERYGCAALVKGGHGTEDANDVLAETDGTVTWFDGARINNPNTHGTGCTLSSAIASYLALGDTLPKAIKHAKKYLTGALKAQLNLGHGSGPMDHLWKYR
;
A
#
# COMPACT_ATOMS: atom_id res chain seq x y z
N MET A 1 -33.63 20.94 -45.11
CA MET A 1 -33.35 19.94 -46.18
C MET A 1 -32.31 18.94 -45.69
N ARG A 2 -32.71 17.68 -45.54
CA ARG A 2 -31.95 16.41 -45.65
C ARG A 2 -30.65 16.20 -44.86
N THR A 3 -30.85 15.64 -43.67
CA THR A 3 -30.22 14.41 -43.11
C THR A 3 -29.34 13.54 -44.02
N LYS A 4 -28.18 13.09 -43.54
CA LYS A 4 -27.56 11.77 -43.85
C LYS A 4 -26.61 11.27 -42.74
N THR A 5 -27.09 10.39 -41.88
CA THR A 5 -26.47 9.05 -41.61
C THR A 5 -27.17 8.04 -42.55
N PRO A 6 -26.73 6.78 -42.79
CA PRO A 6 -25.94 5.87 -41.94
C PRO A 6 -24.92 4.95 -42.69
N SER A 7 -24.16 4.09 -41.98
CA SER A 7 -24.27 2.62 -42.11
C SER A 7 -23.45 1.89 -41.05
N ARG A 8 -24.11 0.96 -40.35
CA ARG A 8 -23.53 -0.05 -39.48
C ARG A 8 -22.99 -1.19 -40.34
N ARG A 9 -21.79 -1.71 -40.06
CA ARG A 9 -21.38 -3.05 -40.45
C ARG A 9 -21.27 -3.92 -39.21
N SER A 10 -22.17 -4.90 -39.15
CA SER A 10 -22.14 -6.06 -38.27
C SER A 10 -21.14 -7.07 -38.81
N THR A 11 -20.15 -7.45 -38.02
CA THR A 11 -19.33 -8.65 -38.26
C THR A 11 -19.57 -9.62 -37.11
N SER A 12 -20.17 -10.75 -37.47
CA SER A 12 -20.39 -11.94 -36.66
C SER A 12 -19.07 -12.53 -36.16
N LEU A 13 -18.92 -12.67 -34.85
CA LEU A 13 -17.89 -13.51 -34.23
C LEU A 13 -18.44 -14.93 -34.10
N SER A 14 -17.88 -15.84 -34.88
CA SER A 14 -18.07 -17.28 -34.78
C SER A 14 -17.38 -17.82 -33.53
N ALA A 15 -18.09 -18.68 -32.81
CA ALA A 15 -17.59 -19.43 -31.67
C ALA A 15 -16.48 -20.41 -32.11
N MET A 16 -15.35 -20.39 -31.39
CA MET A 16 -14.34 -21.45 -31.43
C MET A 16 -14.32 -22.16 -30.07
N SER A 17 -14.59 -23.46 -30.10
CA SER A 17 -14.51 -24.38 -28.97
C SER A 17 -13.04 -24.66 -28.58
N PRO A 18 -12.74 -24.92 -27.30
CA PRO A 18 -11.41 -25.36 -26.87
C PRO A 18 -11.24 -26.89 -27.03
N PRO A 19 -10.04 -27.40 -27.33
CA PRO A 19 -9.77 -28.82 -27.26
C PRO A 19 -9.39 -29.26 -25.83
N GLU A 20 -9.95 -30.40 -25.43
CA GLU A 20 -9.60 -31.18 -24.24
C GLU A 20 -8.28 -31.96 -24.41
N HIS A 21 -7.81 -32.49 -23.27
CA HIS A 21 -6.80 -33.53 -23.04
C HIS A 21 -5.34 -33.10 -22.87
N PHE A 22 -4.86 -33.25 -21.62
CA PHE A 22 -3.71 -34.14 -21.35
C PHE A 22 -3.83 -34.73 -19.93
N MET A 23 -4.01 -36.05 -19.84
CA MET A 23 -3.85 -36.85 -18.63
C MET A 23 -2.40 -37.34 -18.53
N ASN A 24 -1.83 -37.13 -17.34
CA ASN A 24 -1.15 -38.10 -16.47
C ASN A 24 -0.08 -39.04 -17.07
N GLN A 25 1.18 -38.87 -16.67
CA GLN A 25 2.08 -40.00 -16.37
C GLN A 25 3.04 -39.63 -15.22
N SER A 26 2.78 -40.19 -14.04
CA SER A 26 3.75 -40.34 -12.96
C SER A 26 4.46 -41.69 -13.12
N GLN A 27 5.79 -41.69 -13.17
CA GLN A 27 6.59 -42.90 -12.99
C GLN A 27 7.66 -42.66 -11.93
N SER A 28 7.58 -43.50 -10.91
CA SER A 28 8.49 -43.66 -9.79
C SER A 28 9.82 -44.28 -10.22
N ALA A 29 10.95 -43.73 -9.78
CA ALA A 29 12.26 -44.36 -9.89
C ALA A 29 12.89 -44.53 -8.49
N ASN A 30 13.19 -45.77 -8.10
CA ASN A 30 14.00 -46.13 -6.93
C ASN A 30 15.51 -46.09 -7.29
N PRO A 31 16.41 -45.80 -6.32
CA PRO A 31 17.85 -45.70 -6.58
C PRO A 31 18.59 -47.06 -6.41
N PRO A 32 19.75 -47.27 -7.05
CA PRO A 32 20.52 -48.50 -6.88
C PRO A 32 21.58 -48.40 -5.76
N HIS A 33 21.87 -49.59 -5.23
CA HIS A 33 22.76 -49.93 -4.13
C HIS A 33 24.25 -49.53 -4.33
N LEU A 34 24.90 -49.10 -3.24
CA LEU A 34 26.35 -48.98 -3.10
C LEU A 34 27.00 -50.33 -2.77
N THR A 35 28.00 -50.75 -3.54
CA THR A 35 28.92 -51.83 -3.20
C THR A 35 30.26 -51.29 -2.70
N THR A 36 30.73 -51.87 -1.59
CA THR A 36 31.99 -51.61 -0.90
C THR A 36 33.21 -52.17 -1.64
N GLY A 37 34.27 -51.39 -1.77
CA GLY A 37 35.59 -51.85 -2.24
C GLY A 37 36.69 -51.29 -1.34
N ALA A 38 37.31 -52.17 -0.54
CA ALA A 38 38.45 -51.86 0.31
C ALA A 38 39.77 -52.01 -0.47
N ALA A 39 40.63 -50.99 -0.44
CA ALA A 39 42.01 -51.08 -0.92
C ALA A 39 42.97 -50.63 0.19
N LYS A 40 43.85 -51.55 0.59
CA LYS A 40 44.94 -51.34 1.55
C LYS A 40 46.12 -50.65 0.84
N HIS A 41 46.56 -49.51 1.35
CA HIS A 41 47.89 -48.96 1.05
C HIS A 41 48.67 -48.71 2.33
N GLN A 42 49.80 -49.39 2.47
CA GLN A 42 50.80 -49.15 3.50
C GLN A 42 51.72 -48.00 3.06
N GLY A 43 51.86 -46.97 3.89
CA GLY A 43 52.75 -45.82 3.68
C GLY A 43 53.32 -45.32 5.01
N LYS A 44 54.63 -45.04 5.01
CA LYS A 44 55.57 -44.81 6.12
C LYS A 44 55.19 -43.69 7.12
N PRO A 45 55.73 -43.71 8.37
CA PRO A 45 55.31 -42.79 9.43
C PRO A 45 55.93 -41.39 9.25
N LEU A 46 55.09 -40.35 9.29
CA LEU A 46 55.50 -38.95 9.32
C LEU A 46 55.29 -38.34 10.72
N ARG A 47 56.28 -37.55 11.11
CA ARG A 47 56.54 -36.85 12.37
C ARG A 47 55.31 -36.38 13.17
N LYS A 48 55.36 -36.63 14.49
CA LYS A 48 54.51 -35.99 15.50
C LYS A 48 54.75 -34.47 15.49
N THR A 49 53.86 -33.70 14.90
CA THR A 49 53.70 -32.28 15.19
C THR A 49 52.62 -32.12 16.26
N SER A 50 52.95 -31.40 17.32
CA SER A 50 52.02 -31.06 18.39
C SER A 50 50.94 -30.13 17.86
N TRP A 51 49.72 -30.64 17.69
CA TRP A 51 48.55 -29.81 17.45
C TRP A 51 48.10 -29.25 18.80
N ALA A 52 48.45 -27.99 19.07
CA ALA A 52 47.73 -27.21 20.06
C ALA A 52 46.29 -27.03 19.57
N PRO A 53 45.25 -27.25 20.39
CA PRO A 53 43.89 -27.00 19.96
C PRO A 53 43.74 -25.49 19.69
N LEU A 54 43.42 -25.14 18.44
CA LEU A 54 42.90 -23.81 18.14
C LEU A 54 41.71 -23.59 19.08
N ARG A 55 41.83 -22.60 19.96
CA ARG A 55 40.67 -22.06 20.67
C ARG A 55 39.69 -21.61 19.59
N MET A 56 38.55 -22.32 19.47
CA MET A 56 37.40 -21.82 18.74
C MET A 56 36.98 -20.52 19.44
N ASN A 57 37.41 -19.40 18.86
CA ASN A 57 36.89 -18.09 19.20
C ASN A 57 35.39 -18.11 18.87
N THR A 58 34.60 -18.08 19.94
CA THR A 58 33.31 -17.40 20.08
C THR A 58 32.53 -17.24 18.77
N MET A 59 31.51 -18.08 18.59
CA MET A 59 30.38 -17.77 17.71
C MET A 59 29.91 -16.36 18.04
N ALA A 60 30.23 -15.38 17.20
CA ALA A 60 29.58 -14.08 17.26
C ALA A 60 28.08 -14.38 17.12
N GLN A 61 27.30 -14.08 18.16
CA GLN A 61 25.85 -14.06 18.03
C GLN A 61 25.54 -13.15 16.84
N ILE A 62 25.03 -13.73 15.75
CA ILE A 62 24.52 -12.95 14.62
C ILE A 62 23.41 -12.10 15.23
N ALA A 63 23.64 -10.80 15.35
CA ALA A 63 22.62 -9.87 15.83
C ALA A 63 21.44 -9.97 14.85
N THR A 64 20.31 -10.47 15.33
CA THR A 64 19.07 -10.50 14.57
C THR A 64 18.54 -9.08 14.48
N SER A 65 18.45 -8.52 13.28
CA SER A 65 17.76 -7.25 13.05
C SER A 65 16.27 -7.52 12.85
N THR A 66 15.41 -6.90 13.65
CA THR A 66 13.96 -6.92 13.44
C THR A 66 13.52 -5.59 12.84
N LEU A 67 12.84 -5.63 11.68
CA LEU A 67 12.19 -4.46 11.10
C LEU A 67 10.78 -4.29 11.69
N PRO A 68 10.32 -3.07 11.98
CA PRO A 68 8.92 -2.83 12.33
C PRO A 68 8.00 -3.31 11.20
N ALA A 69 6.95 -4.03 11.54
CA ALA A 69 5.99 -4.55 10.58
C ALA A 69 4.84 -3.55 10.38
N VAL A 70 4.44 -3.33 9.12
CA VAL A 70 3.34 -2.45 8.74
C VAL A 70 2.40 -3.21 7.82
N LEU A 71 1.11 -3.22 8.16
CA LEU A 71 0.09 -3.85 7.34
C LEU A 71 -0.57 -2.82 6.42
N ALA A 72 -0.52 -3.05 5.11
CA ALA A 72 -1.39 -2.37 4.17
C ALA A 72 -2.69 -3.18 3.97
N ILE A 73 -3.83 -2.49 4.00
CA ILE A 73 -5.14 -3.03 3.65
C ILE A 73 -5.67 -2.22 2.47
N SER A 74 -5.55 -2.76 1.25
CA SER A 74 -5.85 -2.00 0.02
C SER A 74 -6.06 -2.90 -1.20
N GLY A 75 -6.59 -2.32 -2.28
CA GLY A 75 -6.74 -2.99 -3.57
C GLY A 75 -5.40 -3.17 -4.30
N SER A 76 -5.29 -4.23 -5.08
CA SER A 76 -4.14 -4.53 -5.93
C SER A 76 -4.27 -3.83 -7.29
N ASP A 77 -3.30 -2.98 -7.62
CA ASP A 77 -3.12 -2.38 -8.95
C ASP A 77 -2.15 -3.24 -9.79
N SER A 78 -2.69 -3.86 -10.85
CA SER A 78 -1.90 -4.73 -11.75
C SER A 78 -0.70 -4.05 -12.41
N SER A 79 -0.70 -2.72 -12.59
CA SER A 79 0.46 -1.99 -13.13
C SER A 79 1.54 -1.68 -12.12
N GLY A 80 1.20 -1.81 -10.83
CA GLY A 80 2.10 -1.59 -9.72
C GLY A 80 2.39 -0.13 -9.41
N GLY A 81 1.59 0.82 -9.89
CA GLY A 81 1.81 2.25 -9.66
C GLY A 81 1.11 2.82 -8.43
N ALA A 82 -0.02 2.23 -8.04
CA ALA A 82 -0.79 2.57 -6.85
C ALA A 82 -1.16 1.32 -6.04
N GLY A 83 -2.15 1.44 -5.15
CA GLY A 83 -2.70 0.34 -4.37
C GLY A 83 -1.64 -0.38 -3.54
N MET A 84 -1.86 -1.68 -3.32
CA MET A 84 -0.97 -2.54 -2.52
C MET A 84 0.48 -2.49 -3.00
N GLN A 85 0.70 -2.39 -4.31
CA GLN A 85 2.04 -2.39 -4.88
C GLN A 85 2.80 -1.10 -4.54
N ALA A 86 2.14 0.06 -4.58
CA ALA A 86 2.75 1.30 -4.10
C ALA A 86 2.99 1.24 -2.59
N ASP A 87 2.02 0.68 -1.84
CA ASP A 87 2.12 0.55 -0.38
C ASP A 87 3.37 -0.24 0.03
N LEU A 88 3.54 -1.46 -0.50
CA LEU A 88 4.68 -2.32 -0.18
C LEU A 88 6.02 -1.74 -0.66
N LYS A 89 6.05 -1.09 -1.84
CA LYS A 89 7.27 -0.42 -2.35
C LYS A 89 7.68 0.75 -1.45
N THR A 90 6.71 1.55 -1.01
CA THR A 90 6.96 2.64 -0.07
C THR A 90 7.44 2.13 1.26
N MET A 91 6.78 1.12 1.84
CA MET A 91 7.18 0.50 3.10
C MET A 91 8.63 -0.01 3.06
N LEU A 92 8.97 -0.75 2.00
CA LEU A 92 10.33 -1.22 1.78
C LEU A 92 11.33 -0.05 1.67
N ALA A 93 11.01 0.97 0.87
CA ALA A 93 11.89 2.14 0.68
C ALA A 93 12.01 3.04 1.91
N CYS A 94 11.06 2.96 2.85
CA CYS A 94 11.09 3.63 4.14
C CYS A 94 11.78 2.80 5.23
N GLY A 95 12.17 1.55 4.95
CA GLY A 95 12.93 0.72 5.88
C GLY A 95 12.07 -0.04 6.89
N VAL A 96 10.83 -0.37 6.55
CA VAL A 96 9.93 -1.20 7.37
C VAL A 96 9.56 -2.50 6.62
N PHE A 97 9.07 -3.50 7.35
CA PHE A 97 8.58 -4.74 6.77
C PHE A 97 7.12 -4.57 6.35
N GLY A 98 6.85 -4.57 5.05
CA GLY A 98 5.50 -4.42 4.51
C GLY A 98 4.73 -5.74 4.43
N MET A 99 3.50 -5.73 4.91
CA MET A 99 2.54 -6.84 4.84
C MET A 99 1.27 -6.38 4.12
N SER A 100 0.45 -7.33 3.65
CA SER A 100 -0.70 -7.03 2.80
C SER A 100 -1.95 -7.81 3.19
N ALA A 101 -3.09 -7.13 3.21
CA ALA A 101 -4.42 -7.72 3.11
C ALA A 101 -5.15 -7.09 1.91
N ILE A 102 -5.48 -7.90 0.90
CA ILE A 102 -6.01 -7.43 -0.37
C ILE A 102 -7.52 -7.27 -0.30
N THR A 103 -8.03 -6.07 -0.54
CA THR A 103 -9.47 -5.76 -0.51
C THR A 103 -10.15 -6.01 -1.85
N ALA A 104 -9.43 -5.80 -2.96
CA ALA A 104 -9.91 -6.03 -4.30
C ALA A 104 -8.74 -6.26 -5.26
N LEU A 105 -9.00 -6.97 -6.36
CA LEU A 105 -8.10 -7.07 -7.51
C LEU A 105 -8.59 -6.11 -8.60
N THR A 106 -7.68 -5.30 -9.16
CA THR A 106 -8.00 -4.46 -10.31
C THR A 106 -7.15 -4.86 -11.52
N ALA A 107 -7.81 -5.04 -12.67
CA ALA A 107 -7.14 -5.06 -13.96
C ALA A 107 -6.94 -3.61 -14.41
N GLN A 108 -5.84 -3.02 -13.95
CA GLN A 108 -5.56 -1.58 -14.07
C GLN A 108 -4.20 -1.32 -14.70
N ASN A 109 -4.11 -0.20 -15.42
CA ASN A 109 -2.85 0.36 -15.89
C ASN A 109 -2.86 1.89 -15.88
N THR A 110 -1.79 2.51 -16.41
CA THR A 110 -1.62 3.97 -16.45
C THR A 110 -2.70 4.70 -17.25
N THR A 111 -3.53 3.98 -18.03
CA THR A 111 -4.60 4.55 -18.86
C THR A 111 -6.00 4.34 -18.27
N GLY A 112 -6.12 3.58 -17.18
CA GLY A 112 -7.39 3.39 -16.48
C GLY A 112 -7.59 2.00 -15.88
N VAL A 113 -8.80 1.77 -15.37
CA VAL A 113 -9.24 0.51 -14.78
C VAL A 113 -10.20 -0.18 -15.75
N ARG A 114 -9.96 -1.45 -16.06
CA ARG A 114 -10.83 -2.26 -16.92
C ARG A 114 -11.86 -3.06 -16.13
N SER A 115 -11.44 -3.66 -15.03
CA SER A 115 -12.30 -4.49 -14.19
C SER A 115 -11.82 -4.49 -12.75
N ILE A 116 -12.76 -4.71 -11.84
CA ILE A 116 -12.54 -4.80 -10.39
C ILE A 116 -13.24 -6.06 -9.90
N GLN A 117 -12.59 -6.79 -9.00
CA GLN A 117 -13.18 -7.91 -8.27
C GLN A 117 -12.83 -7.75 -6.80
N ASP A 118 -13.84 -7.56 -5.96
CA ASP A 118 -13.65 -7.50 -4.51
C ASP A 118 -13.27 -8.87 -3.94
N THR A 119 -12.40 -8.86 -2.95
CA THR A 119 -12.10 -10.06 -2.15
C THR A 119 -13.35 -10.46 -1.38
N LYS A 120 -13.56 -11.75 -1.13
CA LYS A 120 -14.66 -12.16 -0.26
C LYS A 120 -14.39 -11.74 1.19
N PRO A 121 -15.41 -11.31 1.96
CA PRO A 121 -15.23 -10.85 3.34
C PRO A 121 -14.51 -11.85 4.25
N ASP A 122 -14.82 -13.15 4.13
CA ASP A 122 -14.18 -14.23 4.89
C ASP A 122 -12.67 -14.35 4.59
N ILE A 123 -12.29 -14.28 3.31
CA ILE A 123 -10.89 -14.29 2.88
C ILE A 123 -10.15 -13.04 3.35
N LEU A 124 -10.80 -11.87 3.41
CA LEU A 124 -10.17 -10.67 3.97
C LEU A 124 -9.95 -10.81 5.48
N ALA A 125 -10.93 -11.36 6.20
CA ALA A 125 -10.79 -11.62 7.63
C ALA A 125 -9.62 -12.57 7.91
N ASP A 126 -9.52 -13.66 7.15
CA ASP A 126 -8.41 -14.62 7.27
C ASP A 126 -7.05 -13.97 6.97
N GLN A 127 -6.94 -13.13 5.94
CA GLN A 127 -5.71 -12.40 5.65
C GLN A 127 -5.28 -11.52 6.83
N ILE A 128 -6.20 -10.76 7.42
CA ILE A 128 -5.90 -9.89 8.56
C ILE A 128 -5.54 -10.73 9.79
N ASN A 129 -6.30 -11.78 10.10
CA ASN A 129 -6.00 -12.65 11.25
C ASN A 129 -4.61 -13.29 11.14
N MET A 130 -4.29 -13.89 9.99
CA MET A 130 -3.02 -14.59 9.79
C MET A 130 -1.80 -13.68 9.96
N VAL A 131 -1.86 -12.43 9.50
CA VAL A 131 -0.74 -11.49 9.70
C VAL A 131 -0.62 -11.03 11.15
N PHE A 132 -1.74 -10.72 11.81
CA PHE A 132 -1.73 -10.28 13.22
C PHE A 132 -1.31 -11.40 14.18
N GLU A 133 -1.62 -12.66 13.87
CA GLU A 133 -1.27 -13.82 14.70
C GLU A 133 0.22 -14.20 14.66
N ASP A 134 0.91 -13.93 13.54
CA ASP A 134 2.31 -14.34 13.32
C ASP A 134 3.30 -13.15 13.40
N ILE A 135 3.01 -12.07 12.68
CA ILE A 135 3.86 -10.88 12.61
C ILE A 135 3.01 -9.64 12.94
N PRO A 136 2.71 -9.39 14.23
CA PRO A 136 1.82 -8.30 14.62
C PRO A 136 2.32 -6.94 14.07
N PRO A 137 1.55 -6.25 13.22
CA PRO A 137 1.92 -4.93 12.72
C PRO A 137 1.86 -3.89 13.85
N VAL A 138 2.83 -2.97 13.85
CA VAL A 138 2.83 -1.81 14.75
C VAL A 138 2.17 -0.57 14.13
N ALA A 139 1.85 -0.64 12.84
CA ALA A 139 1.05 0.36 12.13
C ALA A 139 0.23 -0.28 11.01
N VAL A 140 -0.90 0.33 10.69
CA VAL A 140 -1.80 -0.12 9.63
C VAL A 140 -2.04 1.04 8.67
N LYS A 141 -1.93 0.79 7.37
CA LYS A 141 -2.40 1.70 6.34
C LYS A 141 -3.65 1.11 5.71
N ILE A 142 -4.72 1.89 5.64
CA ILE A 142 -5.94 1.56 4.91
C ILE A 142 -6.00 2.43 3.66
N GLY A 143 -6.16 1.80 2.49
CA GLY A 143 -6.34 2.49 1.21
C GLY A 143 -7.74 2.34 0.66
N MET A 144 -7.86 2.25 -0.67
CA MET A 144 -9.15 2.07 -1.36
C MET A 144 -9.95 0.88 -0.80
N VAL A 145 -11.12 1.20 -0.24
CA VAL A 145 -12.15 0.27 0.23
C VAL A 145 -13.50 0.73 -0.32
N SER A 146 -14.12 -0.08 -1.17
CA SER A 146 -15.26 0.33 -2.01
C SER A 146 -16.61 -0.26 -1.60
N VAL A 147 -16.63 -1.20 -0.65
CA VAL A 147 -17.82 -1.98 -0.32
C VAL A 147 -17.99 -2.07 1.19
N THR A 148 -19.23 -1.90 1.66
CA THR A 148 -19.58 -1.91 3.09
C THR A 148 -19.16 -3.20 3.79
N ASP A 149 -19.37 -4.37 3.19
CA ASP A 149 -18.99 -5.66 3.80
C ASP A 149 -17.47 -5.76 4.07
N ILE A 150 -16.66 -5.14 3.21
CA ILE A 150 -15.20 -5.07 3.37
C ILE A 150 -14.83 -4.11 4.48
N ILE A 151 -15.47 -2.94 4.54
CA ILE A 151 -15.28 -1.96 5.60
C ILE A 151 -15.62 -2.57 6.97
N ASP A 152 -16.69 -3.36 7.03
CA ASP A 152 -17.16 -4.02 8.23
C ASP A 152 -16.15 -5.04 8.75
N VAL A 153 -15.62 -5.88 7.86
CA VAL A 153 -14.55 -6.84 8.21
C VAL A 153 -13.31 -6.12 8.71
N ILE A 154 -12.88 -5.04 8.04
CA ILE A 154 -11.69 -4.28 8.45
C ILE A 154 -11.90 -3.72 9.86
N ALA A 155 -13.03 -3.05 10.11
CA ALA A 155 -13.33 -2.48 11.41
C ALA A 155 -13.34 -3.58 12.50
N GLU A 156 -14.08 -4.66 12.26
CA GLU A 156 -14.21 -5.76 13.21
C GLU A 156 -12.85 -6.40 13.54
N ARG A 157 -12.02 -6.69 12.52
CA ARG A 157 -10.73 -7.35 12.72
C ARG A 157 -9.70 -6.42 13.35
N LEU A 158 -9.64 -5.15 12.95
CA LEU A 158 -8.72 -4.19 13.56
C LEU A 158 -9.08 -3.89 15.01
N THR A 159 -10.37 -3.85 15.36
CA THR A 159 -10.81 -3.75 16.77
C THR A 159 -10.42 -5.00 17.56
N PHE A 160 -10.68 -6.19 17.01
CA PHE A 160 -10.36 -7.46 17.66
C PHE A 160 -8.86 -7.60 17.99
N HIS A 161 -7.99 -7.20 17.06
CA HIS A 161 -6.53 -7.26 17.24
C HIS A 161 -5.92 -6.02 17.91
N HIS A 162 -6.75 -5.08 18.38
CA HIS A 162 -6.29 -3.83 19.01
C HIS A 162 -5.26 -3.05 18.18
N ALA A 163 -5.51 -2.94 16.87
CA ALA A 163 -4.59 -2.29 15.95
C ALA A 163 -4.34 -0.81 16.34
N THR A 164 -3.09 -0.38 16.18
CA THR A 164 -2.64 0.99 16.48
C THR A 164 -2.02 1.66 15.27
N ASN A 165 -1.79 2.98 15.33
CA ASN A 165 -1.16 3.77 14.26
C ASN A 165 -1.85 3.56 12.90
N ILE A 166 -3.17 3.71 12.90
CA ILE A 166 -4.00 3.49 11.72
C ILE A 166 -4.00 4.77 10.87
N VAL A 167 -3.41 4.70 9.67
CA VAL A 167 -3.44 5.76 8.66
C VAL A 167 -4.47 5.40 7.61
N LEU A 168 -5.51 6.21 7.46
CA LEU A 168 -6.60 5.94 6.52
C LEU A 168 -6.59 6.95 5.38
N ASP A 169 -6.32 6.48 4.16
CA ASP A 169 -6.49 7.24 2.93
C ASP A 169 -7.89 6.95 2.36
N PRO A 170 -8.83 7.91 2.39
CA PRO A 170 -10.25 7.60 2.17
C PRO A 170 -10.60 7.27 0.71
N VAL A 171 -9.78 7.67 -0.26
CA VAL A 171 -9.89 7.35 -1.71
C VAL A 171 -11.35 7.35 -2.21
N MET A 172 -12.07 8.45 -1.97
CA MET A 172 -13.51 8.54 -2.30
C MET A 172 -13.75 9.10 -3.69
N VAL A 173 -12.76 9.85 -4.22
CA VAL A 173 -12.82 10.52 -5.51
C VAL A 173 -11.54 10.20 -6.27
N ALA A 174 -11.67 9.78 -7.52
CA ALA A 174 -10.52 9.55 -8.39
C ALA A 174 -9.80 10.88 -8.64
N THR A 175 -8.50 10.83 -8.95
CA THR A 175 -7.75 12.01 -9.40
C THR A 175 -8.40 12.69 -10.62
N SER A 176 -9.24 11.98 -11.38
CA SER A 176 -10.04 12.50 -12.49
C SER A 176 -11.36 13.19 -12.07
N GLY A 177 -11.69 13.22 -10.78
CA GLY A 177 -12.94 13.79 -10.24
C GLY A 177 -14.13 12.84 -10.21
N ALA A 178 -13.98 11.59 -10.65
CA ALA A 178 -15.07 10.61 -10.62
C ALA A 178 -15.30 10.09 -9.18
N LYS A 179 -16.56 10.07 -8.72
CA LYS A 179 -16.95 9.43 -7.45
C LYS A 179 -16.63 7.93 -7.53
N LEU A 180 -15.85 7.42 -6.58
CA LEU A 180 -15.37 6.04 -6.58
C LEU A 180 -16.20 5.10 -5.70
N ILE A 181 -16.94 5.63 -4.73
CA ILE A 181 -17.66 4.85 -3.72
C ILE A 181 -19.12 5.29 -3.59
N SER A 182 -19.99 4.37 -3.16
CA SER A 182 -21.41 4.66 -2.88
C SER A 182 -21.57 5.49 -1.61
N ASP A 183 -22.72 6.13 -1.44
CA ASP A 183 -23.04 6.86 -0.20
C ASP A 183 -23.05 5.93 1.03
N ASP A 184 -23.51 4.69 0.85
CA ASP A 184 -23.47 3.66 1.89
C ASP A 184 -22.02 3.32 2.31
N ALA A 185 -21.09 3.27 1.35
CA ALA A 185 -19.68 3.04 1.63
C ALA A 185 -19.03 4.25 2.34
N ILE A 186 -19.41 5.49 1.98
CA ILE A 186 -18.97 6.70 2.72
C ILE A 186 -19.47 6.64 4.16
N ALA A 187 -20.74 6.32 4.37
CA ALA A 187 -21.34 6.21 5.71
C ALA A 187 -20.66 5.12 6.55
N ALA A 188 -20.37 3.96 5.95
CA ALA A 188 -19.64 2.89 6.63
C ALA A 188 -18.19 3.31 6.96
N LEU A 189 -17.49 3.92 6.00
CA LEU A 189 -16.11 4.37 6.16
C LEU A 189 -15.98 5.39 7.30
N THR A 190 -16.83 6.42 7.27
CA THR A 190 -16.85 7.51 8.25
C THR A 190 -17.41 7.09 9.61
N GLY A 191 -18.38 6.18 9.64
CA GLY A 191 -18.99 5.70 10.89
C GLY A 191 -18.17 4.62 11.61
N LYS A 192 -17.39 3.82 10.89
CA LYS A 192 -16.69 2.64 11.44
C LYS A 192 -15.18 2.77 11.46
N LEU A 193 -14.56 3.27 10.38
CA LEU A 193 -13.10 3.29 10.26
C LEU A 193 -12.46 4.62 10.65
N PHE A 194 -13.11 5.75 10.36
CA PHE A 194 -12.57 7.06 10.77
C PHE A 194 -12.35 7.17 12.29
N PRO A 195 -13.29 6.75 13.16
CA PRO A 195 -13.09 6.84 14.61
C PRO A 195 -11.93 5.98 15.14
N MET A 196 -11.45 5.02 14.34
CA MET A 196 -10.30 4.17 14.67
C MET A 196 -8.97 4.77 14.19
N ALA A 197 -9.02 5.72 13.25
CA ALA A 197 -7.84 6.24 12.59
C ALA A 197 -7.02 7.12 13.54
N THR A 198 -5.70 6.91 13.54
CA THR A 198 -4.75 7.88 14.09
C THR A 198 -4.75 9.14 13.24
N VAL A 199 -4.86 9.00 11.91
CA VAL A 199 -5.02 10.12 10.99
C VAL A 199 -5.77 9.67 9.72
N VAL A 200 -6.69 10.52 9.26
CA VAL A 200 -7.26 10.42 7.91
C VAL A 200 -6.55 11.38 6.97
N THR A 201 -6.35 11.00 5.71
CA THR A 201 -5.59 11.81 4.74
C THR A 201 -6.41 12.22 3.51
N PRO A 202 -7.54 12.95 3.63
CA PRO A 202 -8.33 13.37 2.48
C PRO A 202 -7.60 14.42 1.63
N ASN A 203 -7.79 14.38 0.31
CA ASN A 203 -7.48 15.52 -0.57
C ASN A 203 -8.57 16.60 -0.49
N ILE A 204 -8.38 17.75 -1.15
CA ILE A 204 -9.37 18.84 -1.16
C ILE A 204 -10.78 18.36 -1.57
N PRO A 205 -11.01 17.75 -2.76
CA PRO A 205 -12.34 17.26 -3.12
C PRO A 205 -12.96 16.29 -2.10
N GLU A 206 -12.15 15.42 -1.51
CA GLU A 206 -12.58 14.49 -0.46
C GLU A 206 -12.96 15.22 0.82
N ALA A 207 -12.19 16.22 1.23
CA ALA A 207 -12.49 17.05 2.39
C ALA A 207 -13.78 17.84 2.19
N GLU A 208 -14.00 18.43 1.00
CA GLU A 208 -15.24 19.14 0.66
C GLU A 208 -16.48 18.24 0.80
N VAL A 209 -16.38 16.99 0.35
CA VAL A 209 -17.44 15.98 0.51
C VAL A 209 -17.65 15.63 1.99
N LEU A 210 -16.58 15.49 2.77
CA LEU A 210 -16.66 15.12 4.20
C LEU A 210 -17.22 16.23 5.08
N THR A 211 -17.00 17.49 4.71
CA THR A 211 -17.41 18.67 5.49
C THR A 211 -18.68 19.32 4.97
N ASP A 212 -19.08 19.04 3.73
CA ASP A 212 -20.15 19.75 3.00
C ASP A 212 -19.84 21.25 2.84
N THR A 213 -18.57 21.58 2.58
CA THR A 213 -18.09 22.96 2.41
C THR A 213 -17.07 23.04 1.27
N LEU A 214 -17.09 24.12 0.50
CA LEU A 214 -16.05 24.39 -0.50
C LEU A 214 -14.76 24.87 0.17
N ILE A 215 -13.61 24.50 -0.39
CA ILE A 215 -12.29 24.93 0.08
C ILE A 215 -11.61 25.76 -1.00
N ARG A 216 -11.39 27.05 -0.74
CA ARG A 216 -10.86 28.01 -1.73
C ARG A 216 -9.47 28.51 -1.39
N ASP A 217 -9.12 28.52 -0.12
CA ASP A 217 -7.87 29.05 0.39
C ASP A 217 -7.36 28.26 1.61
N GLN A 218 -6.29 28.76 2.23
CA GLN A 218 -5.66 28.12 3.38
C GLN A 218 -6.55 28.16 4.62
N GLU A 219 -7.35 29.23 4.81
CA GLU A 219 -8.24 29.36 5.97
C GLU A 219 -9.39 28.35 5.87
N ASP A 220 -9.98 28.19 4.69
CA ASP A 220 -10.99 27.15 4.43
C ASP A 220 -10.42 25.75 4.66
N MET A 221 -9.17 25.51 4.28
CA MET A 221 -8.52 24.21 4.39
C MET A 221 -8.26 23.82 5.86
N GLU A 222 -7.82 24.78 6.68
CA GLU A 222 -7.69 24.61 8.13
C GLU A 222 -9.05 24.39 8.80
N ALA A 223 -10.06 25.18 8.43
CA ALA A 223 -11.42 25.01 8.92
C ALA A 223 -12.01 23.64 8.55
N ALA A 224 -11.73 23.14 7.35
CA ALA A 224 -12.13 21.80 6.92
C ALA A 224 -11.44 20.71 7.75
N ALA A 225 -10.14 20.85 8.02
CA ALA A 225 -9.40 19.92 8.88
C ALA A 225 -10.02 19.84 10.28
N HIS A 226 -10.31 20.99 10.91
CA HIS A 226 -11.00 21.04 12.20
C HIS A 226 -12.38 20.38 12.17
N ARG A 227 -13.20 20.66 11.14
CA ARG A 227 -14.53 20.05 11.01
C ARG A 227 -14.46 18.54 10.91
N ILE A 228 -13.45 18.00 10.23
CA ILE A 228 -13.24 16.54 10.13
C ILE A 228 -12.88 15.98 11.52
N VAL A 229 -11.98 16.64 12.24
CA VAL A 229 -11.62 16.24 13.62
C VAL A 229 -12.84 16.24 14.54
N GLU A 230 -13.62 17.33 14.55
CA GLU A 230 -14.82 17.48 15.38
C GLU A 230 -15.90 16.44 15.03
N ARG A 231 -16.09 16.16 13.74
CA ARG A 231 -17.16 15.28 13.26
C ARG A 231 -16.84 13.80 13.47
N TYR A 232 -15.58 13.40 13.32
CA TYR A 232 -15.21 11.99 13.26
C TYR A 232 -14.26 11.53 14.38
N GLY A 233 -13.72 12.44 15.19
CA GLY A 233 -12.92 12.09 16.38
C GLY A 233 -11.51 11.59 16.08
N CYS A 234 -10.97 11.83 14.89
CA CYS A 234 -9.61 11.45 14.48
C CYS A 234 -8.85 12.65 13.92
N ALA A 235 -7.51 12.60 13.97
CA ALA A 235 -6.71 13.65 13.33
C ALA A 235 -6.94 13.66 11.80
N ALA A 236 -6.82 14.83 11.18
CA ALA A 236 -7.07 15.02 9.76
C ALA A 236 -5.91 15.73 9.09
N LEU A 237 -5.27 15.08 8.11
CA LEU A 237 -4.30 15.68 7.20
C LEU A 237 -5.00 16.00 5.87
N VAL A 238 -5.47 17.23 5.72
CA VAL A 238 -6.03 17.68 4.45
C VAL A 238 -4.87 17.95 3.49
N LYS A 239 -4.86 17.25 2.36
CA LYS A 239 -3.78 17.30 1.35
C LYS A 239 -4.09 18.36 0.29
N GLY A 240 -3.14 19.26 0.05
CA GLY A 240 -3.23 20.25 -1.01
C GLY A 240 -2.77 19.72 -2.37
N GLY A 241 -2.56 20.63 -3.33
CA GLY A 241 -2.02 20.31 -4.67
C GLY A 241 -3.05 20.02 -5.77
N HIS A 242 -4.35 19.97 -5.44
CA HIS A 242 -5.42 20.04 -6.44
C HIS A 242 -5.84 21.50 -6.64
N GLY A 243 -5.41 22.12 -7.74
CA GLY A 243 -5.93 23.42 -8.16
C GLY A 243 -5.22 24.68 -7.62
N THR A 244 -4.27 24.55 -6.68
CA THR A 244 -3.45 25.67 -6.18
C THR A 244 -2.03 25.67 -6.77
N GLU A 245 -1.31 26.79 -6.67
CA GLU A 245 0.09 26.89 -7.11
C GLU A 245 1.06 26.14 -6.16
N ASP A 246 0.63 25.89 -4.92
CA ASP A 246 1.36 25.18 -3.87
C ASP A 246 0.83 23.75 -3.64
N ALA A 247 1.58 22.95 -2.87
CA ALA A 247 1.21 21.59 -2.46
C ALA A 247 1.29 21.47 -0.93
N ASN A 248 0.81 22.51 -0.24
CA ASN A 248 0.80 22.60 1.21
C ASN A 248 -0.26 21.65 1.77
N ASP A 249 0.03 21.02 2.89
CA ASP A 249 -0.93 20.19 3.62
C ASP A 249 -1.13 20.77 5.02
N VAL A 250 -2.30 20.60 5.60
CA VAL A 250 -2.60 21.00 6.98
C VAL A 250 -3.07 19.81 7.79
N LEU A 251 -2.45 19.61 8.96
CA LEU A 251 -2.86 18.64 9.97
C LEU A 251 -3.62 19.36 11.08
N ALA A 252 -4.81 18.89 11.39
CA ALA A 252 -5.48 19.18 12.66
C ALA A 252 -5.50 17.91 13.53
N GLU A 253 -5.06 18.04 14.78
CA GLU A 253 -5.07 16.97 15.78
C GLU A 253 -6.28 17.09 16.72
N THR A 254 -6.62 16.01 17.43
CA THR A 254 -7.79 15.94 18.31
C THR A 254 -7.72 16.84 19.53
N ASP A 255 -6.53 17.33 19.87
CA ASP A 255 -6.32 18.32 20.94
C ASP A 255 -6.47 19.78 20.46
N GLY A 256 -6.78 19.97 19.16
CA GLY A 256 -6.91 21.28 18.52
C GLY A 256 -5.60 21.83 17.95
N THR A 257 -4.47 21.14 18.09
CA THR A 257 -3.20 21.55 17.49
C THR A 257 -3.27 21.51 15.97
N VAL A 258 -2.79 22.59 15.33
CA VAL A 258 -2.68 22.68 13.87
C VAL A 258 -1.22 22.75 13.45
N THR A 259 -0.84 21.96 12.45
CA THR A 259 0.49 22.00 11.84
C THR A 259 0.39 22.08 10.32
N TRP A 260 1.01 23.11 9.76
CA TRP A 260 1.16 23.29 8.32
C TRP A 260 2.45 22.63 7.80
N PHE A 261 2.35 22.00 6.63
CA PHE A 261 3.47 21.37 5.96
C PHE A 261 3.63 21.90 4.54
N ASP A 262 4.64 22.75 4.37
CA ASP A 262 4.96 23.33 3.07
C ASP A 262 5.31 22.26 2.03
N GLY A 263 4.79 22.44 0.83
CA GLY A 263 5.07 21.59 -0.32
C GLY A 263 5.15 22.39 -1.60
N ALA A 264 6.18 22.12 -2.40
CA ALA A 264 6.29 22.68 -3.74
C ALA A 264 5.56 21.78 -4.74
N ARG A 265 4.75 22.39 -5.62
CA ARG A 265 4.16 21.67 -6.74
C ARG A 265 5.26 21.23 -7.71
N ILE A 266 5.39 19.92 -7.91
CA ILE A 266 6.37 19.36 -8.85
C ILE A 266 5.66 19.17 -10.19
N ASN A 267 6.22 19.74 -11.26
CA ASN A 267 5.74 19.49 -12.61
C ASN A 267 6.15 18.06 -13.05
N ASN A 268 5.32 17.09 -12.70
CA ASN A 268 5.44 15.70 -13.11
C ASN A 268 4.05 15.21 -13.55
N PRO A 269 3.88 14.75 -14.81
CA PRO A 269 2.60 14.20 -15.27
C PRO A 269 2.29 12.81 -14.66
N ASN A 270 3.29 12.15 -14.08
CA ASN A 270 3.22 10.83 -13.49
C ASN A 270 2.94 10.93 -11.99
N THR A 271 1.66 11.13 -11.66
CA THR A 271 1.15 11.31 -10.29
C THR A 271 0.34 10.11 -9.80
N HIS A 272 0.32 9.01 -10.57
CA HIS A 272 -0.41 7.80 -10.20
C HIS A 272 0.17 7.22 -8.90
N GLY A 273 -0.69 7.02 -7.91
CA GLY A 273 -0.30 6.51 -6.60
C GLY A 273 0.24 7.53 -5.59
N THR A 274 0.13 8.85 -5.86
CA THR A 274 0.56 9.91 -4.92
C THR A 274 -0.04 9.74 -3.51
N GLY A 275 -1.37 9.55 -3.42
CA GLY A 275 -2.08 9.36 -2.15
C GLY A 275 -1.64 8.09 -1.40
N CYS A 276 -1.60 6.95 -2.10
CA CYS A 276 -1.15 5.67 -1.53
C CYS A 276 0.29 5.76 -1.02
N THR A 277 1.17 6.41 -1.77
CA THR A 277 2.58 6.60 -1.41
C THR A 277 2.72 7.48 -0.16
N LEU A 278 1.95 8.58 -0.07
CA LEU A 278 2.01 9.46 1.10
C LEU A 278 1.53 8.73 2.36
N SER A 279 0.33 8.14 2.31
CA SER A 279 -0.27 7.44 3.47
C SER A 279 0.58 6.26 3.93
N SER A 280 1.12 5.47 2.99
CA SER A 280 2.03 4.37 3.33
C SER A 280 3.36 4.84 3.93
N ALA A 281 3.89 5.98 3.48
CA ALA A 281 5.07 6.57 4.11
C ALA A 281 4.78 7.09 5.52
N ILE A 282 3.61 7.71 5.76
CA ILE A 282 3.19 8.13 7.11
C ILE A 282 3.11 6.92 8.03
N ALA A 283 2.43 5.84 7.62
CA ALA A 283 2.33 4.62 8.41
C ALA A 283 3.72 4.00 8.71
N SER A 284 4.62 4.03 7.73
CA SER A 284 6.00 3.57 7.90
C SER A 284 6.78 4.38 8.93
N TYR A 285 6.66 5.71 8.91
CA TYR A 285 7.36 6.56 9.88
C TYR A 285 6.74 6.50 11.29
N LEU A 286 5.42 6.32 11.40
CA LEU A 286 4.78 6.00 12.68
C LEU A 286 5.31 4.68 13.25
N ALA A 287 5.45 3.64 12.41
CA ALA A 287 6.04 2.36 12.81
C ALA A 287 7.50 2.46 13.26
N LEU A 288 8.25 3.45 12.75
CA LEU A 288 9.61 3.77 13.18
C LEU A 288 9.67 4.61 14.47
N GLY A 289 8.51 4.95 15.07
CA GLY A 289 8.42 5.67 16.33
C GLY A 289 8.39 7.20 16.21
N ASP A 290 8.15 7.74 15.01
CA ASP A 290 7.95 9.19 14.87
C ASP A 290 6.59 9.62 15.45
N THR A 291 6.53 10.85 15.98
CA THR A 291 5.25 11.53 16.26
C THR A 291 4.52 11.79 14.94
N LEU A 292 3.19 11.96 14.99
CA LEU A 292 2.39 12.17 13.79
C LEU A 292 2.89 13.34 12.91
N PRO A 293 3.16 14.55 13.44
CA PRO A 293 3.72 15.63 12.63
C PRO A 293 5.08 15.30 12.00
N LYS A 294 5.94 14.58 12.73
CA LYS A 294 7.27 14.19 12.25
C LYS A 294 7.16 13.13 11.16
N ALA A 295 6.26 12.16 11.31
CA ALA A 295 5.95 11.14 10.31
C ALA A 295 5.45 11.77 9.01
N ILE A 296 4.53 12.74 9.09
CA ILE A 296 4.00 13.47 7.93
C ILE A 296 5.11 14.28 7.24
N LYS A 297 5.94 14.99 8.00
CA LYS A 297 7.10 15.73 7.45
C LYS A 297 8.06 14.81 6.69
N HIS A 298 8.39 13.65 7.25
CA HIS A 298 9.24 12.68 6.59
C HIS A 298 8.59 12.04 5.36
N ALA A 299 7.29 11.74 5.43
CA ALA A 299 6.52 11.20 4.32
C ALA A 299 6.46 12.18 3.13
N LYS A 300 6.18 13.47 3.38
CA LYS A 300 6.21 14.51 2.34
C LYS A 300 7.59 14.65 1.71
N LYS A 301 8.66 14.62 2.50
CA LYS A 301 10.04 14.64 1.99
C LYS A 301 10.32 13.44 1.09
N TYR A 302 9.88 12.24 1.48
CA TYR A 302 10.00 11.03 0.66
C TYR A 302 9.24 11.16 -0.66
N LEU A 303 7.96 11.55 -0.60
CA LEU A 303 7.10 11.72 -1.77
C LEU A 303 7.67 12.75 -2.76
N THR A 304 8.15 13.88 -2.24
CA THR A 304 8.78 14.95 -3.03
C THR A 304 9.95 14.41 -3.86
N GLY A 305 10.80 13.55 -3.28
CA GLY A 305 11.90 12.93 -4.02
C GLY A 305 11.42 11.94 -5.08
N ALA A 306 10.39 11.14 -4.76
CA ALA A 306 9.81 10.17 -5.70
C ALA A 306 9.21 10.86 -6.93
N LEU A 307 8.55 12.01 -6.73
CA LEU A 307 8.03 12.86 -7.80
C LEU A 307 9.15 13.54 -8.60
N LYS A 308 10.24 13.98 -7.96
CA LYS A 308 11.39 14.59 -8.66
C LYS A 308 12.19 13.61 -9.52
N ALA A 309 12.09 12.31 -9.24
CA ALA A 309 12.79 11.28 -10.01
C ALA A 309 12.26 11.10 -11.44
N GLN A 310 11.07 11.63 -11.77
CA GLN A 310 10.53 11.69 -13.14
C GLN A 310 10.53 10.33 -13.88
N LEU A 311 10.24 9.24 -13.16
CA LEU A 311 10.05 7.93 -13.79
C LEU A 311 8.93 8.02 -14.82
N ASN A 312 9.20 7.57 -16.04
CA ASN A 312 8.28 7.71 -17.17
C ASN A 312 7.95 6.35 -17.79
N LEU A 313 6.89 5.72 -17.28
CA LEU A 313 6.41 4.41 -17.73
C LEU A 313 4.92 4.48 -18.10
N GLY A 314 4.54 3.73 -19.12
CA GLY A 314 3.16 3.65 -19.61
C GLY A 314 2.79 4.75 -20.61
N HIS A 315 1.50 4.85 -20.92
CA HIS A 315 0.95 5.76 -21.95
C HIS A 315 -0.06 6.78 -21.39
N GLY A 316 -0.23 6.83 -20.06
CA GLY A 316 -1.12 7.78 -19.39
C GLY A 316 -0.43 8.35 -18.16
N SER A 317 -1.14 8.51 -17.04
CA SER A 317 -0.52 8.93 -15.77
C SER A 317 0.33 7.78 -15.23
N GLY A 318 1.66 7.92 -15.36
CA GLY A 318 2.63 6.93 -14.92
C GLY A 318 2.84 6.91 -13.40
N PRO A 319 3.54 5.88 -12.90
CA PRO A 319 3.91 5.76 -11.50
C PRO A 319 5.11 6.65 -11.12
N MET A 320 5.32 6.84 -9.82
CA MET A 320 6.53 7.46 -9.27
C MET A 320 7.67 6.45 -9.10
N ASP A 321 8.91 6.92 -8.95
CA ASP A 321 10.02 6.05 -8.55
C ASP A 321 10.04 5.87 -7.03
N HIS A 322 9.49 4.77 -6.53
CA HIS A 322 9.48 4.47 -5.10
C HIS A 322 10.88 4.20 -4.52
N LEU A 323 11.85 3.82 -5.34
CA LEU A 323 13.21 3.45 -4.91
C LEU A 323 14.24 4.56 -5.17
N TRP A 324 13.78 5.79 -5.45
CA TRP A 324 14.62 6.94 -5.83
C TRP A 324 15.78 7.24 -4.87
N LYS A 325 15.67 6.92 -3.58
CA LYS A 325 16.75 7.16 -2.59
C LYS A 325 17.96 6.25 -2.78
N TYR A 326 17.80 5.13 -3.49
CA TYR A 326 18.80 4.08 -3.64
C TYR A 326 19.31 3.92 -5.09
N ARG A 327 18.94 4.84 -5.98
CA ARG A 327 19.37 4.89 -7.38
C ARG A 327 20.15 6.17 -7.63
#